data_AF-A0A1N6NJH0-F1
#
_entry.id   AF-A0A1N6NJH0-F1
#
_cell.length_a   1.000
_cell.length_b   1.000
_cell.length_c   1.000
_cell.angle_alpha   90.00
_cell.angle_beta   90.00
_cell.angle_gamma   90.00
#
_symmetry.space_group_name_H-M   'P 1'
#
loop_
_entity.id
_entity.type
_entity.pdbx_description
1 polymer ?
#
loop_
_entity_poly.entity_id
_entity_poly.type
_entity_poly.pdbx_seq_one_letter_code
_entity_poly.pdbx_strand_id
1 'polypeptide(L)' 'MAQEELASLAEIERSHMGKIERGEHMPTLALILRIAGALNRSAADLIAVTEDNLRSGPKT' A
#
# COMPACT_ATOMS: atom_id res chain seq x y z
N MET A 1 0.70 5.64 11.83
CA MET A 1 1.85 6.02 11.00
C MET A 1 1.42 7.14 10.11
N ALA A 2 2.17 8.23 10.05
CA ALA A 2 1.90 9.30 9.07
C ALA A 2 2.28 8.83 7.66
N GLN A 3 1.62 9.35 6.62
CA GLN A 3 1.95 9.01 5.22
C GLN A 3 3.43 9.29 4.89
N GLU A 4 3.96 10.40 5.42
CA GLU A 4 5.35 10.80 5.24
C GLU A 4 6.34 9.85 5.92
N GLU A 5 5.96 9.35 7.09
CA GLU A 5 6.73 8.33 7.81
C GLU A 5 6.72 7.00 7.04
N LEU A 6 5.57 6.56 6.52
CA LEU A 6 5.46 5.35 5.70
C LEU A 6 6.27 5.46 4.42
N ALA A 7 6.18 6.61 3.74
CA ALA A 7 6.93 6.89 2.53
C ALA A 7 8.44 6.82 2.77
N SER A 8 8.91 7.42 3.87
CA SER A 8 10.32 7.35 4.28
C SER A 8 10.76 5.90 4.56
N LEU A 9 10.00 5.15 5.36
CA LEU A 9 10.32 3.75 5.71
C LEU A 9 10.29 2.81 4.51
N ALA A 10 9.41 3.04 3.54
CA ALA A 10 9.34 2.29 2.30
C ALA A 10 10.33 2.80 1.23
N GLU A 11 11.06 3.88 1.53
CA GLU A 11 11.92 4.66 0.64
C GLU A 11 11.23 4.96 -0.72
N ILE A 12 10.00 5.46 -0.61
CA ILE A 12 9.15 5.93 -1.69
C ILE A 12 8.98 7.44 -1.52
N GLU A 13 9.05 8.18 -2.63
CA GLU A 13 8.71 9.61 -2.60
C GLU A 13 7.30 9.84 -2.03
N ARG A 14 7.16 10.74 -1.06
CA ARG A 14 5.87 11.05 -0.40
C ARG A 14 4.75 11.34 -1.41
N SER A 15 5.07 12.09 -2.46
CA SER A 15 4.12 12.41 -3.53
C SER A 15 3.68 11.17 -4.31
N HIS A 16 4.57 10.20 -4.50
CA HIS A 16 4.27 8.93 -5.17
C HIS A 16 3.44 8.01 -4.27
N MET A 17 3.77 7.91 -2.97
CA MET A 17 2.96 7.21 -1.98
C MET A 17 1.51 7.71 -2.01
N GLY A 18 1.30 9.02 -2.02
CA GLY A 18 -0.04 9.59 -2.07
C GLY A 18 -0.82 9.24 -3.33
N LYS A 19 -0.15 9.15 -4.49
CA LYS A 19 -0.81 8.70 -5.74
C LYS A 19 -1.19 7.22 -5.68
N ILE A 20 -0.37 6.39 -5.03
CA ILE A 20 -0.66 4.97 -4.80
C ILE A 20 -1.88 4.81 -3.90
N GLU A 21 -1.93 5.53 -2.77
CA GLU A 21 -3.05 5.44 -1.81
C GLU A 21 -4.40 5.90 -2.39
N ARG A 22 -4.39 6.87 -3.32
CA ARG A 22 -5.58 7.32 -4.04
C ARG A 22 -5.94 6.46 -5.25
N GLY A 23 -5.14 5.44 -5.58
CA GLY A 23 -5.33 4.59 -6.76
C GLY A 23 -5.02 5.27 -8.09
N GLU A 24 -4.36 6.43 -8.09
CA GLU A 24 -3.95 7.14 -9.32
C GLU A 24 -2.76 6.44 -9.99
N HIS A 25 -1.88 5.81 -9.20
CA HIS A 25 -0.70 5.11 -9.68
C HIS A 25 -0.71 3.64 -9.21
N MET A 26 -0.47 2.72 -10.15
CA MET A 26 -0.28 1.30 -9.83
C MET A 26 1.14 1.05 -9.30
N PRO A 27 1.30 0.55 -8.06
CA PRO A 27 2.61 0.16 -7.55
C PRO A 27 3.11 -1.10 -8.28
N THR A 28 4.41 -1.18 -8.53
CA THR A 28 5.05 -2.43 -8.95
C THR A 28 5.09 -3.43 -7.78
N LEU A 29 5.32 -4.71 -8.07
CA LEU A 29 5.49 -5.72 -7.03
C LEU A 29 6.61 -5.36 -6.03
N ALA A 30 7.71 -4.77 -6.51
CA ALA A 30 8.80 -4.31 -5.65
C ALA A 30 8.35 -3.21 -4.67
N LEU A 31 7.49 -2.28 -5.11
CA LEU A 31 6.93 -1.26 -4.22
C LEU A 31 5.99 -1.87 -3.18
N ILE A 32 5.16 -2.84 -3.56
CA ILE A 32 4.28 -3.56 -2.62
C ILE A 32 5.11 -4.25 -1.53
N LEU A 33 6.22 -4.92 -1.89
CA LEU A 33 7.11 -5.57 -0.93
C LEU A 33 7.75 -4.57 0.04
N ARG A 34 8.20 -3.40 -0.44
CA ARG A 34 8.78 -2.33 0.39
C ARG A 34 7.75 -1.75 1.36
N ILE A 35 6.54 -1.47 0.89
CA ILE A 35 5.43 -0.97 1.71
C ILE A 35 5.07 -1.99 2.80
N ALA A 36 4.97 -3.27 2.45
CA ALA A 36 4.71 -4.33 3.42
C ALA A 36 5.79 -4.39 4.51
N GLY A 37 7.07 -4.32 4.12
CA GLY A 37 8.19 -4.26 5.05
C GLY A 37 8.12 -3.04 5.99
N ALA A 38 7.82 -1.85 5.45
CA ALA A 38 7.64 -0.62 6.22
C ALA A 38 6.47 -0.70 7.22
N LEU A 39 5.42 -1.45 6.89
CA LEU A 39 4.28 -1.72 7.76
C LEU A 39 4.51 -2.88 8.74
N ASN A 40 5.68 -3.53 8.70
CA ASN A 40 6.00 -4.75 9.44
C ASN A 40 4.96 -5.87 9.19
N ARG A 41 4.61 -6.07 7.92
CA ARG A 41 3.65 -7.07 7.44
C ARG A 41 4.22 -7.87 6.28
N SER A 42 3.64 -9.03 6.01
CA SER A 42 3.92 -9.74 4.76
C SER A 42 3.15 -9.07 3.61
N ALA A 43 3.69 -9.12 2.38
CA ALA A 43 2.93 -8.68 1.22
C ALA A 43 1.69 -9.56 0.98
N ALA A 44 1.71 -10.82 1.44
CA ALA A 44 0.55 -11.71 1.38
C ALA A 44 -0.61 -11.18 2.24
N ASP A 45 -0.33 -10.57 3.40
CA ASP A 45 -1.34 -9.96 4.25
C ASP A 45 -2.06 -8.81 3.52
N LEU A 46 -1.30 -7.98 2.79
CA LEU A 46 -1.86 -6.88 2.00
C LEU A 46 -2.78 -7.40 0.90
N ILE A 47 -2.33 -8.42 0.15
CA ILE A 47 -3.12 -9.04 -0.92
C ILE A 47 -4.40 -9.66 -0.35
N ALA A 48 -4.31 -10.42 0.75
CA ALA A 48 -5.47 -11.06 1.36
C ALA A 48 -6.54 -10.04 1.78
N VAL A 49 -6.13 -8.91 2.38
CA VAL A 49 -7.04 -7.82 2.74
C VAL A 49 -7.65 -7.18 1.50
N THR A 50 -6.88 -6.96 0.43
CA THR A 50 -7.39 -6.43 -0.84
C THR A 50 -8.43 -7.36 -1.46
N GLU A 51 -8.17 -8.67 -1.50
CA GLU A 51 -9.12 -9.67 -2.00
C GLU A 51 -10.42 -9.66 -1.18
N ASP A 52 -10.33 -9.52 0.14
CA ASP A 52 -11.50 -9.48 1.02
C ASP A 52 -12.36 -8.23 0.80
N ASN A 53 -11.72 -7.07 0.64
CA ASN A 53 -12.40 -5.83 0.28
C ASN A 53 -13.10 -5.93 -1.07
N LEU A 54 -12.49 -6.59 -2.06
CA LEU A 54 -13.10 -6.80 -3.38
C LEU A 54 -14.30 -7.76 -3.33
N ARG A 55 -14.24 -8.80 -2.50
CA ARG A 55 -15.38 -9.72 -2.27
C ARG A 55 -16.54 -9.05 -1.53
N SER A 56 -16.25 -8.13 -0.62
CA SER A 56 -17.25 -7.46 0.23
C SER A 56 -18.13 -6.45 -0.53
N GLY A 57 -17.84 -6.19 -1.81
CA GLY A 57 -18.54 -5.19 -2.62
C GLY A 57 -18.24 -3.75 -2.17
N PRO A 58 -18.65 -2.73 -2.94
CA PRO A 58 -18.49 -1.35 -2.53
C PRO A 58 -19.26 -1.10 -1.23
N LYS A 59 -18.58 -0.64 -0.18
CA LYS A 59 -19.25 -0.05 0.98
C LYS A 59 -19.81 1.30 0.53
N THR A 60 -21.07 1.32 0.10
CA THR A 60 -21.83 2.53 -0.23
C THR A 60 -22.12 3.35 1.02
#